data_AF-A0A847EGC5-F1
#
_entry.id   AF-A0A847EGC5-F1
#
_cell.length_a   1.000
_cell.length_b   1.000
_cell.length_c   1.000
_cell.angle_alpha   90.00
_cell.angle_beta   90.00
_cell.angle_gamma   90.00
#
_symmetry.space_group_name_H-M   'P 1'
#
loop_
_entity.id
_entity.type
_entity.pdbx_description
1 polymer ?
#
loop_
_entity_poly.entity_id
_entity_poly.type
_entity_poly.pdbx_seq_one_letter_code
_entity_poly.pdbx_strand_id
1 'polypeptide(L)'
;MNHTRFLWITLPIAVILTVVTLFLPDAIFGTWVSIVEPLTLAAGGLLALRISFMYSKQLRLAFVFFSLFLFIYAGAIILFTAIDTLVTGNLFTVLVISVQAVDYVFLILFCVNLLKVIQISRLNTTAWLIMGLTAAVSLFLALYPPVADGILSADPVVIMYLAIRVIDAGLVVALVPIIWLYITYLKSQQRQSLTFTVIISGIICATIFNYLHEAVVRLVAPGAIQDTPFFNIIPDTLFIFGYLVILVGLYAHL
;
A
#
# COMPACT_ATOMS: atom_id res chain seq x y z
N MET A 1 -11.51 -16.27 -19.75
CA MET A 1 -10.59 -17.14 -18.96
C MET A 1 -11.13 -17.21 -17.54
N ASN A 2 -11.06 -18.34 -16.84
CA ASN A 2 -11.52 -18.41 -15.44
C ASN A 2 -10.66 -17.47 -14.57
N HIS A 3 -11.28 -16.55 -13.81
CA HIS A 3 -10.58 -15.53 -13.00
C HIS A 3 -9.49 -16.14 -12.11
N THR A 4 -9.74 -17.33 -11.57
CA THR A 4 -8.77 -18.09 -10.78
C THR A 4 -7.54 -18.46 -11.60
N ARG A 5 -7.72 -18.99 -12.82
CA ARG A 5 -6.59 -19.34 -13.71
C ARG A 5 -5.81 -18.10 -14.16
N PHE A 6 -6.49 -16.98 -14.37
CA PHE A 6 -5.81 -15.71 -14.67
C PHE A 6 -4.88 -15.31 -13.52
N LEU A 7 -5.39 -15.24 -12.29
CA LEU A 7 -4.60 -14.87 -11.11
C LEU A 7 -3.44 -15.83 -10.84
N TRP A 8 -3.64 -17.14 -11.05
CA TRP A 8 -2.58 -18.14 -10.91
C TRP A 8 -1.43 -17.97 -11.90
N ILE A 9 -1.65 -17.31 -13.04
CA ILE A 9 -0.62 -17.06 -14.04
C ILE A 9 -0.02 -15.67 -13.84
N THR A 10 -0.85 -14.65 -13.61
CA THR A 10 -0.39 -13.26 -13.56
C THR A 10 0.28 -12.88 -12.24
N LEU A 11 -0.09 -13.47 -11.11
CA LEU A 11 0.60 -13.23 -9.83
C LEU A 11 2.06 -13.74 -9.86
N PRO A 12 2.36 -14.97 -10.33
CA PRO A 12 3.76 -15.39 -10.50
C PRO A 12 4.54 -14.51 -11.47
N ILE A 13 3.92 -14.04 -12.56
CA ILE A 13 4.57 -13.11 -13.49
C ILE A 13 4.91 -11.79 -12.79
N ALA A 14 3.99 -11.23 -12.00
CA ALA A 14 4.25 -10.04 -11.20
C ALA A 14 5.41 -10.26 -10.23
N VAL A 15 5.45 -11.41 -9.53
CA VAL A 15 6.57 -11.79 -8.66
C VAL A 15 7.88 -11.86 -9.44
N ILE A 16 7.90 -12.55 -10.59
CA ILE A 16 9.11 -12.69 -11.42
C ILE A 16 9.61 -11.32 -11.87
N LEU A 17 8.72 -10.44 -12.35
CA LEU A 17 9.09 -9.08 -12.76
C LEU A 17 9.76 -8.31 -11.62
N THR A 18 9.20 -8.38 -10.41
CA THR A 18 9.78 -7.73 -9.23
C THR A 18 11.04 -8.43 -8.70
N VAL A 19 11.18 -9.73 -8.84
CA VAL A 19 12.43 -10.41 -8.45
C VAL A 19 13.56 -10.05 -9.43
N VAL A 20 13.25 -9.95 -10.72
CA VAL A 20 14.23 -9.54 -11.75
C VAL A 20 14.74 -8.12 -11.50
N THR A 21 13.91 -7.21 -10.96
CA THR A 21 14.33 -5.83 -10.69
C THR A 21 15.38 -5.71 -9.61
N LEU A 22 15.48 -6.69 -8.69
CA LEU A 22 16.54 -6.76 -7.68
C LEU A 22 17.94 -6.98 -8.29
N PHE A 23 18.02 -7.43 -9.55
CA PHE A 23 19.28 -7.69 -10.25
C PHE A 23 19.60 -6.62 -11.31
N LEU A 24 18.78 -5.57 -11.42
CA LEU A 24 19.04 -4.48 -12.37
C LEU A 24 20.13 -3.54 -11.83
N PRO A 25 21.00 -2.99 -12.69
CA PRO A 25 21.90 -1.90 -12.32
C PRO A 25 21.12 -0.66 -11.87
N ASP A 26 21.64 0.06 -10.87
CA ASP A 26 20.98 1.22 -10.23
C ASP A 26 20.40 2.25 -11.21
N ALA A 27 21.14 2.58 -12.28
CA ALA A 27 20.69 3.53 -13.29
C ALA A 27 19.43 3.06 -14.05
N ILE A 28 19.35 1.76 -14.33
CA ILE A 28 18.20 1.13 -15.00
C ILE A 28 17.06 0.99 -14.00
N PHE A 29 17.36 0.61 -12.75
CA PHE A 29 16.38 0.46 -11.69
C PHE A 29 15.64 1.77 -11.40
N GLY A 30 16.35 2.88 -11.18
CA GLY A 30 15.71 4.19 -10.91
C GLY A 30 14.81 4.66 -12.05
N THR A 31 15.25 4.44 -13.31
CA THR A 31 14.43 4.73 -14.50
C THR A 31 13.22 3.82 -14.59
N TRP A 32 13.36 2.55 -14.23
CA TRP A 32 12.26 1.59 -14.22
C TRP A 32 11.20 1.96 -13.17
N VAL A 33 11.62 2.27 -11.93
CA VAL A 33 10.72 2.68 -10.84
C VAL A 33 9.94 3.94 -11.22
N SER A 34 10.64 5.00 -11.65
CA SER A 34 10.03 6.30 -12.01
C SER A 34 9.03 6.24 -13.17
N ILE A 35 9.06 5.19 -14.00
CA ILE A 35 8.13 5.00 -15.11
C ILE A 35 7.05 3.97 -14.75
N VAL A 36 7.44 2.79 -14.27
CA VAL A 36 6.54 1.66 -14.07
C VAL A 36 5.60 1.88 -12.90
N GLU A 37 6.08 2.50 -11.82
CA GLU A 37 5.24 2.78 -10.65
C GLU A 37 4.06 3.72 -11.00
N PRO A 38 4.26 4.94 -11.54
CA PRO A 38 3.15 5.82 -11.86
C PRO A 38 2.25 5.26 -12.97
N LEU A 39 2.78 4.51 -13.94
CA LEU A 39 1.96 3.85 -14.95
C LEU A 39 1.06 2.77 -14.37
N THR A 40 1.60 1.95 -13.45
CA THR A 40 0.84 0.89 -12.78
C THR A 40 -0.28 1.48 -11.94
N LEU A 41 0.02 2.57 -11.21
CA LEU A 41 -0.95 3.32 -10.43
C LEU A 41 -2.03 3.97 -11.31
N ALA A 42 -1.65 4.64 -12.39
CA ALA A 42 -2.60 5.27 -13.31
C ALA A 42 -3.51 4.23 -13.99
N ALA A 43 -2.94 3.10 -14.44
CA ALA A 43 -3.72 1.99 -14.98
C ALA A 43 -4.66 1.41 -13.92
N GLY A 44 -4.19 1.22 -12.69
CA GLY A 44 -5.00 0.80 -11.55
C GLY A 44 -6.14 1.79 -11.27
N GLY A 45 -5.86 3.09 -11.29
CA GLY A 45 -6.83 4.16 -11.13
C GLY A 45 -7.95 4.11 -12.17
N LEU A 46 -7.61 3.88 -13.44
CA LEU A 46 -8.59 3.69 -14.52
C LEU A 46 -9.46 2.45 -14.33
N LEU A 47 -8.85 1.32 -13.94
CA LEU A 47 -9.61 0.08 -13.68
C LEU A 47 -10.52 0.23 -12.46
N ALA A 48 -10.03 0.83 -11.37
CA ALA A 48 -10.82 1.12 -10.18
C ALA A 48 -12.02 2.02 -10.51
N LEU A 49 -11.80 3.07 -11.32
CA LEU A 49 -12.87 3.94 -11.77
C LEU A 49 -13.91 3.18 -12.60
N ARG A 50 -13.46 2.32 -13.53
CA ARG A 50 -14.36 1.46 -14.32
C ARG A 50 -15.19 0.55 -13.44
N ILE A 51 -14.58 -0.08 -12.42
CA ILE A 51 -15.27 -0.94 -11.45
C ILE A 51 -16.30 -0.14 -10.64
N SER A 52 -16.01 1.11 -10.29
CA SER A 52 -16.96 1.97 -9.57
C SER A 52 -18.28 2.15 -10.31
N PHE A 53 -18.25 2.18 -11.65
CA PHE A 53 -19.46 2.31 -12.46
C PHE A 53 -20.34 1.06 -12.43
N MET A 54 -19.75 -0.12 -12.18
CA MET A 54 -20.46 -1.41 -12.10
C MET A 54 -21.19 -1.63 -10.77
N TYR A 55 -20.78 -0.94 -9.70
CA TYR A 55 -21.36 -1.09 -8.36
C TYR A 55 -22.39 -0.02 -8.00
N SER A 56 -23.24 -0.32 -7.02
CA SER A 56 -24.24 0.60 -6.48
C SER A 56 -23.72 1.38 -5.25
N LYS A 57 -24.24 2.61 -5.09
CA LYS A 57 -24.04 3.58 -3.99
C LYS A 57 -22.70 3.48 -3.22
N GLN A 58 -22.61 2.66 -2.17
CA GLN A 58 -21.48 2.67 -1.23
C GLN A 58 -20.19 2.05 -1.80
N LEU A 59 -20.28 0.93 -2.52
CA LEU A 59 -19.12 0.34 -3.20
C LEU A 59 -18.61 1.22 -4.35
N ARG A 60 -19.52 1.91 -5.05
CA ARG A 60 -19.14 2.91 -6.06
C ARG A 60 -18.26 3.99 -5.44
N LEU A 61 -18.67 4.58 -4.33
CA LEU A 61 -17.88 5.62 -3.65
C LEU A 61 -16.53 5.09 -3.16
N ALA A 62 -16.49 3.86 -2.62
CA ALA A 62 -15.22 3.23 -2.24
C ALA A 62 -14.25 3.19 -3.45
N PHE A 63 -14.68 2.63 -4.58
CA PHE A 63 -13.82 2.54 -5.76
C PHE A 63 -13.49 3.89 -6.41
N VAL A 64 -14.36 4.90 -6.30
CA VAL A 64 -14.04 6.28 -6.72
C VAL A 64 -12.92 6.86 -5.86
N PHE A 65 -13.01 6.74 -4.53
CA PHE A 65 -11.95 7.23 -3.64
C PHE A 65 -10.64 6.45 -3.83
N PHE A 66 -10.72 5.14 -4.07
CA PHE A 66 -9.55 4.34 -4.39
C PHE A 66 -8.90 4.75 -5.71
N SER A 67 -9.71 5.06 -6.73
CA SER A 67 -9.20 5.60 -8.00
C SER A 67 -8.51 6.95 -7.82
N LEU A 68 -9.11 7.85 -7.03
CA LEU A 68 -8.52 9.16 -6.74
C LEU A 68 -7.18 9.03 -6.00
N PHE A 69 -7.09 8.15 -4.99
CA PHE A 69 -5.84 7.80 -4.32
C PHE A 69 -4.77 7.38 -5.34
N LEU A 70 -5.06 6.39 -6.19
CA LEU A 70 -4.09 5.90 -7.18
C LEU A 70 -3.64 6.99 -8.17
N PHE A 71 -4.54 7.89 -8.60
CA PHE A 71 -4.18 8.98 -9.50
C PHE A 71 -3.37 10.08 -8.82
N ILE A 72 -3.73 10.46 -7.59
CA ILE A 72 -2.99 11.47 -6.82
C ILE A 72 -1.60 10.95 -6.53
N TYR A 73 -1.47 9.70 -6.11
CA TYR A 73 -0.17 9.09 -5.85
C TYR A 73 0.69 8.99 -7.13
N ALA A 74 0.11 8.59 -8.27
CA ALA A 74 0.81 8.61 -9.56
C ALA A 74 1.29 10.02 -9.94
N GLY A 75 0.42 11.02 -9.78
CA GLY A 75 0.73 12.42 -10.07
C GLY A 75 1.80 12.98 -9.13
N ALA A 76 1.78 12.58 -7.86
CA ALA A 76 2.77 12.94 -6.86
C ALA A 76 4.17 12.44 -7.26
N ILE A 77 4.28 11.18 -7.67
CA ILE A 77 5.56 10.60 -8.13
C ILE A 77 6.10 11.39 -9.33
N ILE A 78 5.27 11.66 -10.35
CA ILE A 78 5.67 12.43 -11.54
C ILE A 78 6.10 13.86 -11.16
N LEU A 79 5.33 14.51 -10.28
CA LEU A 79 5.62 15.87 -9.84
C LEU A 79 6.96 15.92 -9.09
N PHE A 80 7.16 15.03 -8.11
CA PHE A 80 8.37 15.02 -7.27
C PHE A 80 9.61 14.64 -8.05
N THR A 81 9.53 13.66 -8.96
CA THR A 81 10.65 13.36 -9.86
C THR A 81 10.98 14.52 -10.81
N ALA A 82 10.00 15.32 -11.23
CA ALA A 82 10.23 16.47 -12.10
C ALA A 82 10.85 17.68 -11.37
N ILE A 83 10.57 17.87 -10.08
CA ILE A 83 10.99 19.05 -9.30
C ILE A 83 12.15 18.78 -8.32
N ASP A 84 12.63 17.54 -8.22
CA ASP A 84 13.68 17.12 -7.28
C ASP A 84 14.95 17.99 -7.35
N THR A 85 15.29 18.47 -8.55
CA THR A 85 16.45 19.35 -8.78
C THR A 85 16.14 20.85 -8.61
N LEU A 86 14.86 21.22 -8.50
CA LEU A 86 14.38 22.60 -8.51
C LEU A 86 13.97 23.12 -7.13
N VAL A 87 13.49 22.24 -6.23
CA VAL A 87 13.01 22.62 -4.89
C VAL A 87 13.76 21.78 -3.86
N THR A 88 14.60 22.44 -3.04
CA THR A 88 15.40 21.76 -2.00
C THR A 88 15.06 22.25 -0.59
N GLY A 89 15.38 21.43 0.40
CA GLY A 89 15.19 21.76 1.82
C GLY A 89 13.73 21.69 2.28
N ASN A 90 13.40 22.45 3.33
CA ASN A 90 12.12 22.34 4.04
C ASN A 90 10.86 22.54 3.16
N LEU A 91 10.96 23.32 2.08
CA LEU A 91 9.86 23.53 1.13
C LEU A 91 9.46 22.23 0.43
N PHE A 92 10.44 21.43 0.01
CA PHE A 92 10.19 20.12 -0.60
C PHE A 92 9.52 19.18 0.39
N THR A 93 10.04 19.11 1.61
CA THR A 93 9.47 18.30 2.70
C THR A 93 8.02 18.65 2.98
N VAL A 94 7.69 19.94 3.14
CA VAL A 94 6.31 20.39 3.38
C VAL A 94 5.39 20.02 2.21
N LEU A 95 5.85 20.15 0.97
CA LEU A 95 5.08 19.79 -0.21
C LEU A 95 4.79 18.28 -0.26
N VAL A 96 5.80 17.43 -0.04
CA VAL A 96 5.67 15.96 -0.02
C VAL A 96 4.63 15.53 1.01
N ILE A 97 4.76 16.04 2.24
CA ILE A 97 3.83 15.75 3.33
C ILE A 97 2.41 16.20 2.99
N SER A 98 2.25 17.39 2.40
CA SER A 98 0.93 17.93 2.08
C SER A 98 0.20 17.06 1.06
N VAL A 99 0.92 16.61 0.03
CA VAL A 99 0.36 15.70 -0.99
C VAL A 99 0.05 14.33 -0.39
N GLN A 100 0.95 13.78 0.44
CA GLN A 100 0.70 12.52 1.16
C GLN A 100 -0.53 12.61 2.06
N ALA A 101 -0.71 13.72 2.79
CA ALA A 101 -1.88 13.91 3.64
C ALA A 101 -3.19 13.87 2.85
N VAL A 102 -3.24 14.51 1.67
CA VAL A 102 -4.40 14.46 0.77
C VAL A 102 -4.64 13.04 0.27
N ASP A 103 -3.59 12.34 -0.11
CA ASP A 103 -3.66 10.97 -0.61
C ASP A 103 -4.22 9.99 0.46
N TYR A 104 -3.73 10.12 1.70
CA TYR A 104 -4.24 9.36 2.84
C TYR A 104 -5.72 9.63 3.14
N VAL A 105 -6.20 10.87 2.97
CA VAL A 105 -7.64 11.16 3.14
C VAL A 105 -8.48 10.30 2.20
N PHE A 106 -8.07 10.15 0.94
CA PHE A 106 -8.79 9.31 -0.02
C PHE A 106 -8.71 7.83 0.32
N LEU A 107 -7.56 7.36 0.79
CA LEU A 107 -7.40 5.96 1.23
C LEU A 107 -8.23 5.65 2.48
N ILE A 108 -8.31 6.58 3.45
CA ILE A 108 -9.18 6.45 4.63
C ILE A 108 -10.65 6.45 4.21
N LEU A 109 -11.06 7.36 3.31
CA LEU A 109 -12.43 7.40 2.80
C LEU A 109 -12.78 6.10 2.06
N PHE A 110 -11.86 5.52 1.30
CA PHE A 110 -12.03 4.18 0.72
C PHE A 110 -12.29 3.13 1.80
N CYS A 111 -11.45 3.05 2.83
CA CYS A 111 -11.60 2.11 3.94
C CYS A 111 -12.94 2.27 4.67
N VAL A 112 -13.33 3.50 4.99
CA VAL A 112 -14.61 3.80 5.67
C VAL A 112 -15.80 3.37 4.82
N ASN A 113 -15.78 3.61 3.50
CA ASN A 113 -16.87 3.18 2.63
C ASN A 113 -16.92 1.66 2.47
N LEU A 114 -15.78 0.97 2.48
CA LEU A 114 -15.74 -0.49 2.55
C LEU A 114 -16.30 -1.04 3.85
N LEU A 115 -15.93 -0.46 5.00
CA LEU A 115 -16.44 -0.88 6.31
C LEU A 115 -17.96 -0.70 6.42
N LYS A 116 -18.55 0.34 5.82
CA LYS A 116 -20.01 0.52 5.80
C LYS A 116 -20.75 -0.61 5.09
N VAL A 117 -20.14 -1.20 4.06
CA VAL A 117 -20.71 -2.33 3.31
C VAL A 117 -20.63 -3.63 4.12
N ILE A 118 -19.57 -3.78 4.92
CA ILE A 118 -19.26 -5.00 5.64
C ILE A 118 -19.88 -4.94 7.05
N GLN A 119 -20.89 -5.76 7.32
CA GLN A 119 -21.50 -5.81 8.66
C GLN A 119 -20.52 -6.38 9.70
N ILE A 120 -19.93 -5.49 10.50
CA ILE A 120 -18.97 -5.78 11.59
C ILE A 120 -19.55 -6.70 12.67
N SER A 121 -20.89 -6.79 12.78
CA SER A 121 -21.59 -7.59 13.80
C SER A 121 -21.38 -9.11 13.70
N ARG A 122 -20.71 -9.62 12.65
CA ARG A 122 -20.40 -11.05 12.47
C ARG A 122 -18.96 -11.44 12.79
N LEU A 123 -18.19 -10.59 13.46
CA LEU A 123 -16.82 -10.92 13.87
C LEU A 123 -16.81 -12.05 14.92
N ASN A 124 -16.28 -13.22 14.53
CA ASN A 124 -16.00 -14.33 15.44
C ASN A 124 -14.75 -14.02 16.30
N THR A 125 -14.57 -14.69 17.43
CA THR A 125 -13.41 -14.57 18.34
C THR A 125 -12.07 -14.71 17.60
N THR A 126 -11.99 -15.59 16.59
CA THR A 126 -10.79 -15.73 15.75
C THR A 126 -10.47 -14.45 14.96
N ALA A 127 -11.49 -13.73 14.48
CA ALA A 127 -11.29 -12.47 13.77
C ALA A 127 -10.78 -11.36 14.70
N TRP A 128 -11.27 -11.35 15.95
CA TRP A 128 -10.75 -10.46 17.00
C TRP A 128 -9.30 -10.75 17.35
N LEU A 129 -8.91 -12.02 17.45
CA LEU A 129 -7.51 -12.42 17.66
C LEU A 129 -6.61 -11.98 16.51
N ILE A 130 -7.05 -12.16 15.27
CA ILE A 130 -6.29 -11.72 14.08
C ILE A 130 -6.14 -10.20 14.09
N MET A 131 -7.21 -9.44 14.37
CA MET A 131 -7.13 -7.98 14.48
C MET A 131 -6.16 -7.53 15.58
N GLY A 132 -6.20 -8.18 16.75
CA GLY A 132 -5.29 -7.86 17.86
C GLY A 132 -3.83 -8.14 17.51
N LEU A 133 -3.57 -9.28 16.85
CA LEU A 133 -2.23 -9.64 16.40
C LEU A 133 -1.73 -8.67 15.32
N THR A 134 -2.57 -8.35 14.32
CA THR A 134 -2.25 -7.36 13.29
C THR A 134 -1.98 -6.00 13.92
N ALA A 135 -2.78 -5.55 14.89
CA ALA A 135 -2.55 -4.29 15.58
C ALA A 135 -1.22 -4.28 16.33
N ALA A 136 -0.90 -5.35 17.06
CA ALA A 136 0.39 -5.47 17.75
C ALA A 136 1.56 -5.44 16.76
N VAL A 137 1.49 -6.19 15.67
CA VAL A 137 2.55 -6.26 14.65
C VAL A 137 2.70 -4.93 13.90
N SER A 138 1.60 -4.33 13.44
CA SER A 138 1.62 -3.05 12.73
C SER A 138 2.15 -1.92 13.62
N LEU A 139 1.76 -1.89 14.89
CA LEU A 139 2.24 -0.88 15.84
C LEU A 139 3.73 -1.10 16.19
N PHE A 140 4.16 -2.35 16.31
CA PHE A 140 5.57 -2.69 16.45
C PHE A 140 6.38 -2.21 15.23
N LEU A 141 5.93 -2.51 14.00
CA LEU A 141 6.61 -2.08 12.78
C LEU A 141 6.66 -0.56 12.63
N ALA A 142 5.61 0.16 13.03
CA ALA A 142 5.57 1.62 12.98
C ALA A 142 6.52 2.28 14.00
N LEU A 143 6.58 1.75 15.23
CA LEU A 143 7.28 2.40 16.35
C LEU A 143 8.69 1.88 16.61
N TYR A 144 8.99 0.62 16.30
CA TYR A 144 10.30 0.03 16.60
C TYR A 144 11.46 0.79 15.93
N PRO A 145 11.42 1.12 14.63
CA PRO A 145 12.49 1.88 14.00
C PRO A 145 12.77 3.24 14.68
N PRO A 146 11.82 4.19 14.78
CA PRO A 146 12.13 5.50 15.37
C PRO A 146 12.57 5.42 16.84
N VAL A 147 12.09 4.42 17.60
CA VAL A 147 12.56 4.16 18.97
C VAL A 147 13.99 3.63 18.99
N ALA A 148 14.35 2.73 18.07
CA ALA A 148 15.69 2.15 18.01
C ALA A 148 16.79 3.17 17.65
N ASP A 149 16.46 4.20 16.87
CA ASP A 149 17.40 5.29 16.56
C ASP A 149 17.45 6.40 17.63
N GLY A 150 16.58 6.34 18.64
CA GLY A 150 16.45 7.42 19.63
C GLY A 150 15.91 8.73 19.03
N ILE A 151 15.23 8.69 17.89
CA ILE A 151 14.69 9.86 17.16
C ILE A 151 13.39 10.40 17.83
N LEU A 152 13.23 10.23 19.14
CA LEU A 152 12.16 10.90 19.89
C LEU A 152 12.56 12.36 20.16
N SER A 153 12.73 13.14 19.09
CA SER A 153 12.94 14.58 19.16
C SER A 153 11.60 15.31 19.05
N ALA A 154 11.50 16.51 19.63
CA ALA A 154 10.33 17.36 19.48
C ALA A 154 10.29 18.12 18.13
N ASP A 155 11.03 17.66 17.12
CA ASP A 155 11.06 18.27 15.80
C ASP A 155 9.71 18.01 15.09
N PRO A 156 9.01 19.06 14.63
CA PRO A 156 7.75 18.93 13.90
C PRO A 156 7.80 17.96 12.70
N VAL A 157 8.93 17.90 11.99
CA VAL A 157 9.10 17.00 10.83
C VAL A 157 9.10 15.54 11.28
N VAL A 158 9.80 15.24 12.37
CA VAL A 158 9.87 13.89 12.96
C VAL A 158 8.52 13.46 13.51
N ILE A 159 7.81 14.36 14.20
CA ILE A 159 6.47 14.09 14.74
C ILE A 159 5.50 13.73 13.60
N MET A 160 5.58 14.46 12.49
CA MET A 160 4.70 14.24 11.35
C MET A 160 5.02 12.94 10.61
N TYR A 161 6.31 12.61 10.48
CA TYR A 161 6.72 11.31 9.96
C TYR A 161 6.21 10.16 10.84
N LEU A 162 6.33 10.28 12.16
CA LEU A 162 5.78 9.32 13.12
C LEU A 162 4.25 9.20 12.97
N ALA A 163 3.54 10.32 12.79
CA ALA A 163 2.10 10.32 12.58
C ALA A 163 1.70 9.57 11.30
N ILE A 164 2.43 9.75 10.20
CA ILE A 164 2.21 9.01 8.95
C ILE A 164 2.37 7.50 9.18
N ARG A 165 3.43 7.08 9.89
CA ARG A 165 3.64 5.65 10.23
C ARG A 165 2.50 5.06 11.05
N VAL A 166 1.99 5.82 12.01
CA VAL A 166 0.86 5.39 12.84
C VAL A 166 -0.42 5.31 12.01
N ILE A 167 -0.63 6.22 11.06
CA ILE A 167 -1.74 6.18 10.11
C ILE A 167 -1.64 4.93 9.23
N ASP A 168 -0.46 4.61 8.68
CA ASP A 168 -0.23 3.40 7.89
C ASP A 168 -0.51 2.13 8.69
N ALA A 169 -0.01 2.06 9.92
CA ALA A 169 -0.32 0.96 10.83
C ALA A 169 -1.84 0.85 11.08
N GLY A 170 -2.52 1.98 11.30
CA GLY A 170 -3.97 2.04 11.46
C GLY A 170 -4.73 1.58 10.22
N LEU A 171 -4.27 1.92 9.02
CA LEU A 171 -4.83 1.47 7.75
C LEU A 171 -4.72 -0.04 7.60
N VAL A 172 -3.56 -0.63 7.89
CA VAL A 172 -3.41 -2.10 7.86
C VAL A 172 -4.36 -2.77 8.85
N VAL A 173 -4.46 -2.24 10.07
CA VAL A 173 -5.38 -2.75 11.09
C VAL A 173 -6.84 -2.65 10.65
N ALA A 174 -7.20 -1.64 9.86
CA ALA A 174 -8.53 -1.51 9.28
C ALA A 174 -8.76 -2.46 8.09
N LEU A 175 -7.75 -2.69 7.24
CA LEU A 175 -7.85 -3.48 6.01
C LEU A 175 -7.83 -4.99 6.23
N VAL A 176 -7.08 -5.50 7.21
CA VAL A 176 -7.05 -6.94 7.54
C VAL A 176 -8.43 -7.50 7.95
N PRO A 177 -9.20 -6.88 8.85
CA PRO A 177 -10.55 -7.37 9.17
C PRO A 177 -11.52 -7.23 8.00
N ILE A 178 -11.32 -6.25 7.11
CA ILE A 178 -12.08 -6.15 5.85
C ILE A 178 -11.88 -7.41 5.01
N ILE A 179 -10.64 -7.88 4.83
CA ILE A 179 -10.36 -9.15 4.12
C ILE A 179 -11.07 -10.31 4.80
N TRP A 180 -10.92 -10.44 6.12
CA TRP A 180 -11.47 -11.58 6.86
C TRP A 180 -13.00 -11.63 6.80
N LEU A 181 -13.64 -10.49 7.03
CA LEU A 181 -15.09 -10.36 6.96
C LEU A 181 -15.61 -10.55 5.54
N TYR A 182 -14.88 -10.05 4.54
CA TYR A 182 -15.24 -10.24 3.14
C TYR A 182 -15.18 -11.73 2.74
N ILE A 183 -14.12 -12.44 3.11
CA ILE A 183 -14.00 -13.90 2.89
C ILE A 183 -15.15 -14.65 3.58
N THR A 184 -15.49 -14.26 4.81
CA THR A 184 -16.57 -14.90 5.59
C THR A 184 -17.94 -14.64 4.96
N TYR A 185 -18.21 -13.41 4.53
CA TYR A 185 -19.43 -13.02 3.83
C TYR A 185 -19.59 -13.78 2.51
N LEU A 186 -18.52 -13.85 1.72
CA LEU A 186 -18.47 -14.58 0.46
C LEU A 186 -18.73 -16.07 0.62
N LYS A 187 -18.11 -16.71 1.63
CA LYS A 187 -18.38 -18.13 1.97
C LYS A 187 -19.85 -18.36 2.27
N SER A 188 -20.51 -17.43 2.98
CA SER A 188 -21.94 -17.54 3.28
C SER A 188 -22.85 -17.38 2.05
N GLN A 189 -22.36 -16.71 1.00
CA GLN A 189 -23.07 -16.45 -0.26
C GLN A 189 -22.68 -17.45 -1.38
N GLN A 190 -21.83 -18.44 -1.10
CA GLN A 190 -21.21 -19.36 -2.08
C GLN A 190 -20.55 -18.66 -3.30
N ARG A 191 -20.18 -17.39 -3.18
CA ARG A 191 -19.47 -16.64 -4.22
C ARG A 191 -18.04 -16.45 -3.77
N GLN A 192 -17.05 -16.83 -4.58
CA GLN A 192 -15.65 -16.54 -4.31
C GLN A 192 -15.24 -15.31 -5.14
N SER A 193 -15.13 -14.13 -4.53
CA SER A 193 -14.37 -13.02 -5.14
C SER A 193 -12.97 -13.02 -4.57
N LEU A 194 -12.13 -13.87 -5.14
CA LEU A 194 -10.68 -13.92 -4.88
C LEU A 194 -10.01 -12.60 -5.28
N THR A 195 -10.61 -11.87 -6.21
CA THR A 195 -10.12 -10.62 -6.79
C THR A 195 -10.10 -9.45 -5.80
N PHE A 196 -11.14 -9.29 -4.97
CA PHE A 196 -11.17 -8.23 -3.96
C PHE A 196 -10.14 -8.47 -2.85
N THR A 197 -9.97 -9.72 -2.40
CA THR A 197 -8.91 -10.08 -1.46
C THR A 197 -7.52 -9.73 -2.02
N VAL A 198 -7.27 -10.03 -3.30
CA VAL A 198 -6.00 -9.69 -3.96
C VAL A 198 -5.75 -8.18 -3.96
N ILE A 199 -6.78 -7.37 -4.25
CA ILE A 199 -6.66 -5.89 -4.23
C ILE A 199 -6.26 -5.41 -2.82
N ILE A 200 -6.99 -5.82 -1.78
CA ILE A 200 -6.71 -5.35 -0.42
C ILE A 200 -5.36 -5.87 0.09
N SER A 201 -4.99 -7.11 -0.24
CA SER A 201 -3.66 -7.65 0.08
C SER A 201 -2.54 -6.83 -0.59
N GLY A 202 -2.73 -6.39 -1.84
CA GLY A 202 -1.78 -5.52 -2.52
C GLY A 202 -1.60 -4.17 -1.84
N ILE A 203 -2.69 -3.56 -1.33
CA ILE A 203 -2.63 -2.33 -0.53
C ILE A 203 -1.85 -2.55 0.76
N ILE A 204 -2.14 -3.64 1.49
CA ILE A 204 -1.42 -3.98 2.73
C ILE A 204 0.07 -4.18 2.43
N CYS A 205 0.42 -4.92 1.39
CA CYS A 205 1.80 -5.12 0.95
C CYS A 205 2.50 -3.78 0.67
N ALA A 206 1.88 -2.89 -0.11
CA ALA A 206 2.43 -1.57 -0.41
C ALA A 206 2.64 -0.74 0.88
N THR A 207 1.71 -0.80 1.84
CA THR A 207 1.82 0.00 3.07
C THR A 207 2.81 -0.54 4.11
N ILE A 208 3.00 -1.86 4.23
CA ILE A 208 3.77 -2.46 5.34
C ILE A 208 5.22 -2.78 4.99
N PHE A 209 5.52 -3.06 3.72
CA PHE A 209 6.80 -3.66 3.36
C PHE A 209 8.00 -2.77 3.62
N ASN A 210 7.85 -1.45 3.49
CA ASN A 210 8.91 -0.52 3.85
C ASN A 210 9.27 -0.60 5.35
N TYR A 211 8.25 -0.62 6.21
CA TYR A 211 8.44 -0.73 7.66
C TYR A 211 8.98 -2.10 8.08
N LEU A 212 8.53 -3.17 7.41
CA LEU A 212 9.08 -4.50 7.63
C LEU A 212 10.56 -4.57 7.27
N HIS A 213 10.94 -4.06 6.10
CA HIS A 213 12.33 -4.02 5.66
C HIS A 213 13.19 -3.25 6.66
N GLU A 214 12.76 -2.04 7.02
CA GLU A 214 13.49 -1.20 7.96
C GLU A 214 13.64 -1.85 9.35
N ALA A 215 12.58 -2.46 9.88
CA ALA A 215 12.63 -3.17 11.16
C ALA A 215 13.60 -4.37 11.10
N VAL A 216 13.56 -5.16 10.03
CA VAL A 216 14.46 -6.31 9.83
C VAL A 216 15.91 -5.84 9.76
N VAL A 217 16.21 -4.81 8.98
CA VAL A 217 17.58 -4.31 8.84
C VAL A 217 18.13 -3.83 10.18
N ARG A 218 17.33 -3.10 10.97
CA ARG A 218 17.74 -2.63 12.30
C ARG A 218 17.91 -3.74 13.32
N LEU A 219 17.17 -4.84 13.17
CA LEU A 219 17.24 -5.99 14.07
C LEU A 219 18.44 -6.90 13.75
N VAL A 220 18.80 -7.02 12.46
CA VAL A 220 19.90 -7.88 12.00
C VAL A 220 21.26 -7.16 12.01
N ALA A 221 21.29 -5.88 11.68
CA ALA A 221 22.51 -5.09 11.57
C ALA A 221 22.31 -3.66 12.14
N PRO A 222 22.23 -3.52 13.48
CA PRO A 222 22.14 -2.21 14.11
C PRO A 222 23.38 -1.37 13.76
N GLY A 223 23.20 -0.32 12.95
CA GLY A 223 24.29 0.55 12.46
C GLY A 223 24.68 0.36 10.99
N ALA A 224 23.99 -0.50 10.22
CA ALA A 224 24.18 -0.56 8.78
C ALA A 224 23.88 0.81 8.14
N ILE A 225 24.85 1.31 7.36
CA ILE A 225 24.83 2.65 6.75
C ILE A 225 23.72 2.72 5.70
N GLN A 226 22.83 3.71 5.84
CA GLN A 226 21.67 3.97 4.97
C GLN A 226 22.03 4.34 3.52
N ASP A 227 23.32 4.55 3.22
CA ASP A 227 23.79 5.03 1.91
C ASP A 227 24.14 3.89 0.93
N THR A 228 23.77 2.64 1.22
CA THR A 228 23.95 1.57 0.23
C THR A 228 22.74 1.52 -0.71
N PRO A 229 22.93 1.45 -2.05
CA PRO A 229 21.82 1.39 -3.01
C PRO A 229 20.85 0.23 -2.74
N PHE A 230 21.35 -0.86 -2.16
CA PHE A 230 20.54 -2.00 -1.68
C PHE A 230 19.44 -1.61 -0.68
N PHE A 231 19.62 -0.55 0.09
CA PHE A 231 18.67 -0.11 1.12
C PHE A 231 17.38 0.47 0.52
N ASN A 232 17.46 1.06 -0.69
CA ASN A 232 16.33 1.66 -1.39
C ASN A 232 15.70 0.70 -2.42
N ILE A 233 16.52 -0.16 -3.06
CA ILE A 233 16.06 -1.10 -4.10
C ILE A 233 15.00 -2.08 -3.59
N ILE A 234 15.16 -2.60 -2.37
CA ILE A 234 14.25 -3.61 -1.81
C ILE A 234 12.87 -3.00 -1.50
N PRO A 235 12.76 -1.89 -0.73
CA PRO A 235 11.48 -1.20 -0.54
C PRO A 235 10.78 -0.83 -1.84
N ASP A 236 11.48 -0.21 -2.80
CA ASP A 236 10.90 0.25 -4.07
C ASP A 236 10.37 -0.92 -4.90
N THR A 237 11.10 -2.04 -4.92
CA THR A 237 10.66 -3.27 -5.57
C THR A 237 9.40 -3.84 -4.92
N LEU A 238 9.32 -3.80 -3.59
CA LEU A 238 8.16 -4.29 -2.83
C LEU A 238 6.93 -3.37 -2.97
N PHE A 239 7.12 -2.06 -3.11
CA PHE A 239 6.05 -1.12 -3.44
C PHE A 239 5.45 -1.43 -4.80
N ILE A 240 6.30 -1.58 -5.83
CA ILE A 240 5.83 -1.89 -7.18
C ILE A 240 5.15 -3.25 -7.23
N PHE A 241 5.64 -4.24 -6.47
CA PHE A 241 4.94 -5.50 -6.29
C PHE A 241 3.51 -5.30 -5.78
N GLY A 242 3.33 -4.52 -4.71
CA GLY A 242 2.01 -4.20 -4.15
C GLY A 242 1.07 -3.57 -5.18
N TYR A 243 1.55 -2.60 -5.96
CA TYR A 243 0.74 -1.95 -7.00
C TYR A 243 0.44 -2.85 -8.20
N LEU A 244 1.37 -3.72 -8.60
CA LEU A 244 1.11 -4.73 -9.63
C LEU A 244 0.05 -5.74 -9.17
N VAL A 245 0.09 -6.16 -7.91
CA VAL A 245 -0.93 -7.04 -7.31
C VAL A 245 -2.31 -6.35 -7.30
N ILE A 246 -2.36 -5.05 -6.95
CA ILE A 246 -3.60 -4.25 -7.05
C ILE A 246 -4.11 -4.23 -8.48
N LEU A 247 -3.26 -3.90 -9.46
CA LEU A 247 -3.62 -3.80 -10.87
C LEU A 247 -4.17 -5.13 -11.41
N VAL A 248 -3.47 -6.24 -11.12
CA VAL A 248 -3.88 -7.59 -11.50
C VAL A 248 -5.21 -7.96 -10.84
N GLY A 249 -5.38 -7.62 -9.56
CA GLY A 249 -6.63 -7.83 -8.82
C GLY A 249 -7.81 -7.07 -9.42
N LEU A 250 -7.61 -5.79 -9.77
CA LEU A 250 -8.62 -4.95 -10.43
C LEU A 250 -8.97 -5.45 -11.82
N TYR A 251 -7.97 -5.81 -12.63
CA TYR A 251 -8.21 -6.33 -13.98
C TYR A 251 -8.98 -7.65 -13.94
N ALA A 252 -8.61 -8.55 -13.03
CA ALA A 252 -9.32 -9.80 -12.84
C ALA A 252 -10.75 -9.59 -12.28
N HIS A 253 -11.05 -8.44 -11.69
CA HIS A 253 -12.36 -8.13 -11.14
C HIS A 253 -13.36 -7.62 -12.19
N LEU A 254 -12.88 -7.12 -13.33
CA LEU A 254 -13.70 -6.78 -14.50
C LEU A 254 -14.20 -8.04 -15.22
#